data_AF-A0A1G7FE10-F1
#
_entry.id   AF-A0A1G7FE10-F1
#
_cell.length_a   1.000
_cell.length_b   1.000
_cell.length_c   1.000
_cell.angle_alpha   90.00
_cell.angle_beta   90.00
_cell.angle_gamma   90.00
#
_symmetry.space_group_name_H-M   'P 1'
#
loop_
_entity.id
_entity.type
_entity.pdbx_description
1 polymer ?
#
loop_
_entity_poly.entity_id
_entity_poly.type
_entity_poly.pdbx_seq_one_letter_code
_entity_poly.pdbx_strand_id
1 'polypeptide(L)'
;MKKLKSRILSLIEIARLLKLNDRDINVSLEYMEYNEQGLAFDQIITQMHEYDIEIGNDVYALIQDIADMMQLPAKDYYFMRELIRSENEIPKPVMDEIGKIIASLK
;
A
#
# COMPACT_ATOMS: atom_id res chain seq x y z
N MET A 1 -21.13 -2.06 -5.13
CA MET A 1 -20.77 -0.63 -5.18
C MET A 1 -20.55 0.00 -3.80
N LYS A 2 -21.55 0.12 -2.90
CA LYS A 2 -21.34 0.74 -1.56
C LYS A 2 -20.24 0.07 -0.71
N LYS A 3 -20.18 -1.27 -0.72
CA LYS A 3 -19.17 -2.05 0.03
C LYS A 3 -17.74 -1.84 -0.48
N LEU A 4 -17.54 -1.82 -1.80
CA LEU A 4 -16.23 -1.54 -2.40
C LEU A 4 -15.78 -0.12 -2.03
N LYS A 5 -16.70 0.86 -2.16
CA LYS A 5 -16.42 2.25 -1.80
C LYS A 5 -15.97 2.38 -0.35
N SER A 6 -16.70 1.77 0.59
CA SER A 6 -16.34 1.84 2.01
C SER A 6 -14.99 1.18 2.29
N ARG A 7 -14.64 0.07 1.62
CA ARG A 7 -13.36 -0.60 1.85
C ARG A 7 -12.17 0.19 1.33
N ILE A 8 -12.28 0.80 0.15
CA ILE A 8 -11.23 1.68 -0.37
C ILE A 8 -11.05 2.89 0.54
N LEU A 9 -12.14 3.49 1.02
CA LEU A 9 -12.05 4.59 2.01
C LEU A 9 -11.38 4.13 3.31
N SER A 10 -11.65 2.91 3.78
CA SER A 10 -10.94 2.35 4.94
C SER A 10 -9.45 2.17 4.66
N LEU A 11 -9.06 1.71 3.46
CA LEU A 11 -7.65 1.58 3.08
C LEU A 11 -6.94 2.95 3.04
N ILE A 12 -7.60 3.98 2.48
CA ILE A 12 -7.08 5.36 2.48
C ILE A 12 -6.88 5.87 3.90
N GLU A 13 -7.83 5.62 4.80
CA GLU A 13 -7.72 6.01 6.21
C GLU A 13 -6.56 5.29 6.90
N ILE A 14 -6.39 3.99 6.65
CA ILE A 14 -5.26 3.22 7.16
C ILE A 14 -3.94 3.81 6.65
N ALA A 15 -3.82 4.09 5.36
CA ALA A 15 -2.62 4.69 4.78
C ALA A 15 -2.27 6.04 5.44
N ARG A 16 -3.28 6.87 5.75
CA ARG A 16 -3.11 8.12 6.50
C ARG A 16 -2.59 7.87 7.92
N LEU A 17 -3.14 6.89 8.63
CA LEU A 17 -2.66 6.51 9.97
C LEU A 17 -1.21 5.99 9.93
N LEU A 18 -0.86 5.28 8.86
CA LEU A 18 0.49 4.80 8.56
C LEU A 18 1.43 5.88 7.99
N LYS A 19 1.03 7.15 8.05
CA LYS A 19 1.85 8.32 7.71
C LYS A 19 2.17 8.49 6.22
N LEU A 20 1.35 7.94 5.32
CA LEU A 20 1.37 8.39 3.93
C LEU A 20 1.02 9.90 3.89
N ASN A 21 1.70 10.64 3.01
CA ASN A 21 1.57 12.09 2.98
C ASN A 21 0.17 12.55 2.53
N ASP A 22 -0.24 13.75 2.96
CA ASP A 22 -1.58 14.27 2.69
C ASP A 22 -1.86 14.48 1.19
N ARG A 23 -0.84 14.70 0.37
CA ARG A 23 -1.03 14.89 -1.08
C ARG A 23 -1.59 13.60 -1.70
N ASP A 24 -1.01 12.45 -1.40
CA ASP A 24 -1.45 11.17 -1.96
C ASP A 24 -2.79 10.71 -1.40
N ILE A 25 -3.05 11.02 -0.13
CA ILE A 25 -4.37 10.84 0.48
C ILE A 25 -5.42 11.67 -0.26
N ASN A 26 -5.16 12.96 -0.51
CA ASN A 26 -6.10 13.84 -1.19
C ASN A 26 -6.35 13.42 -2.63
N VAL A 27 -5.32 13.04 -3.39
CA VAL A 27 -5.48 12.50 -4.76
C VAL A 27 -6.36 11.26 -4.76
N SER A 28 -6.15 10.33 -3.81
CA SER A 28 -6.96 9.12 -3.69
C SER A 28 -8.43 9.45 -3.34
N LEU A 29 -8.66 10.45 -2.48
CA LEU A 29 -10.01 10.92 -2.14
C LEU A 29 -10.70 11.59 -3.32
N GLU A 30 -10.00 12.41 -4.12
CA GLU A 30 -10.53 13.01 -5.34
C GLU A 30 -11.01 11.94 -6.33
N TYR A 31 -10.22 10.88 -6.56
CA TYR A 31 -10.68 9.75 -7.37
C TYR A 31 -11.96 9.11 -6.81
N MET A 32 -12.08 9.00 -5.48
CA MET A 32 -13.30 8.48 -4.83
C MET A 32 -14.52 9.40 -4.98
N GLU A 33 -14.32 10.71 -5.10
CA GLU A 33 -15.36 11.70 -5.40
C GLU A 33 -15.85 11.57 -6.85
N TYR A 34 -14.93 11.36 -7.79
CA TYR A 34 -15.25 11.14 -9.20
C TYR A 34 -15.72 9.71 -9.53
N ASN A 35 -15.89 8.84 -8.54
CA ASN A 35 -16.24 7.41 -8.68
C ASN A 35 -15.20 6.58 -9.44
N GLU A 36 -13.96 7.06 -9.53
CA GLU A 36 -12.81 6.38 -10.11
C GLU A 36 -12.18 5.42 -9.08
N GLN A 37 -12.95 4.44 -8.62
CA GLN A 37 -12.57 3.56 -7.51
C GLN A 37 -11.27 2.77 -7.79
N GLY A 38 -11.06 2.39 -9.05
CA GLY A 38 -9.85 1.67 -9.44
C GLY A 38 -8.60 2.54 -9.40
N LEU A 39 -8.70 3.80 -9.82
CA LEU A 39 -7.58 4.75 -9.71
C LEU A 39 -7.29 5.10 -8.26
N ALA A 40 -8.32 5.23 -7.41
CA ALA A 40 -8.13 5.44 -5.99
C ALA A 40 -7.38 4.27 -5.32
N PHE A 41 -7.75 3.04 -5.66
CA PHE A 41 -7.08 1.84 -5.13
C PHE A 41 -5.64 1.73 -5.66
N ASP A 42 -5.42 1.91 -6.95
CA ASP A 42 -4.10 1.84 -7.57
C ASP A 42 -3.15 2.91 -7.01
N GLN A 43 -3.62 4.15 -6.92
CA GLN A 43 -2.88 5.26 -6.32
C GLN A 43 -2.46 4.92 -4.90
N ILE A 44 -3.40 4.49 -4.04
CA ILE A 44 -3.07 4.32 -2.63
C ILE A 44 -2.05 3.20 -2.39
N ILE A 45 -2.19 2.05 -3.06
CA ILE A 45 -1.23 0.94 -2.89
C ILE A 45 0.12 1.25 -3.53
N THR A 46 0.13 1.94 -4.67
CA THR A 46 1.36 2.34 -5.35
C THR A 46 2.16 3.31 -4.49
N GLN A 47 1.51 4.36 -3.96
CA GLN A 47 2.19 5.33 -3.12
C GLN A 47 2.65 4.73 -1.79
N MET A 48 1.85 3.86 -1.17
CA MET A 48 2.32 3.11 0.02
C MET A 48 3.59 2.30 -0.29
N HIS A 49 3.68 1.68 -1.46
CA HIS A 49 4.87 0.96 -1.87
C HIS A 49 6.06 1.86 -2.21
N GLU A 50 5.85 2.95 -2.94
CA GLU A 50 6.91 3.90 -3.30
C GLU A 50 7.55 4.57 -2.08
N TYR A 51 6.78 4.75 -1.00
CA TYR A 51 7.28 5.29 0.27
C TYR A 51 7.66 4.22 1.29
N ASP A 52 7.75 2.94 0.88
CA ASP A 52 8.07 1.80 1.75
C ASP A 52 7.22 1.76 3.04
N ILE A 53 5.93 2.11 2.94
CA ILE A 53 5.00 2.15 4.07
C ILE A 53 4.71 0.72 4.51
N GLU A 54 5.23 0.37 5.68
CA GLU A 54 5.10 -0.96 6.25
C GLU A 54 3.65 -1.27 6.62
N ILE A 55 3.24 -2.52 6.38
CA ILE A 55 1.87 -2.98 6.64
C ILE A 55 1.84 -4.29 7.41
N GLY A 56 0.73 -4.53 8.09
CA GLY A 56 0.40 -5.83 8.68
C GLY A 56 -0.28 -6.77 7.67
N ASN A 57 -0.38 -8.04 8.06
CA ASN A 57 -1.12 -9.06 7.29
C ASN A 57 -2.61 -8.72 7.15
N ASP A 58 -3.19 -8.02 8.13
CA ASP A 58 -4.57 -7.55 8.13
C ASP A 58 -4.82 -6.49 7.04
N VAL A 59 -3.89 -5.55 6.87
CA VAL A 59 -3.93 -4.55 5.80
C VAL A 59 -3.73 -5.22 4.44
N TYR A 60 -2.80 -6.18 4.33
CA TYR A 60 -2.64 -6.95 3.08
C TYR A 60 -3.92 -7.73 2.72
N ALA A 61 -4.57 -8.36 3.70
CA ALA A 61 -5.84 -9.06 3.48
C ALA A 61 -6.96 -8.10 3.03
N LEU A 62 -6.98 -6.85 3.52
CA LEU A 62 -7.90 -5.82 3.02
C LEU A 62 -7.62 -5.47 1.55
N ILE A 63 -6.34 -5.32 1.17
CA ILE A 63 -5.94 -5.08 -0.23
C ILE A 63 -6.42 -6.23 -1.13
N GLN A 64 -6.22 -7.48 -0.69
CA GLN A 64 -6.70 -8.67 -1.42
C GLN A 64 -8.22 -8.66 -1.60
N ASP A 65 -8.97 -8.40 -0.54
CA ASP A 65 -10.44 -8.38 -0.61
C ASP A 65 -10.97 -7.26 -1.54
N ILE A 66 -10.30 -6.09 -1.57
CA ILE A 66 -10.63 -5.02 -2.52
C ILE A 66 -10.32 -5.47 -3.96
N ALA A 67 -9.15 -6.05 -4.20
CA ALA A 67 -8.74 -6.54 -5.51
C ALA A 67 -9.69 -7.63 -6.04
N ASP A 68 -10.12 -8.56 -5.17
CA ASP A 68 -11.10 -9.59 -5.51
C ASP A 68 -12.45 -9.00 -5.89
N MET A 69 -12.92 -7.96 -5.17
CA MET A 69 -14.16 -7.25 -5.52
C MET A 69 -14.08 -6.52 -6.87
N MET A 70 -12.87 -6.11 -7.27
CA MET A 70 -12.59 -5.48 -8.55
C MET A 70 -12.22 -6.48 -9.65
N GLN A 71 -12.11 -7.77 -9.32
CA GLN A 71 -11.65 -8.84 -10.22
C GLN A 71 -10.24 -8.58 -10.77
N LEU A 72 -9.37 -7.96 -9.96
CA LEU A 72 -7.98 -7.72 -10.33
C LEU A 72 -7.12 -8.98 -10.15
N PRO A 73 -6.25 -9.32 -11.11
CA PRO A 73 -5.32 -10.42 -10.97
C PRO A 73 -4.27 -10.12 -9.89
N ALA A 74 -3.82 -11.16 -9.17
CA ALA A 74 -2.86 -11.02 -8.08
C ALA A 74 -1.57 -10.27 -8.45
N LYS A 75 -1.10 -10.41 -9.71
CA LYS A 75 0.09 -9.74 -10.21
C LYS A 75 0.03 -8.21 -10.09
N ASP A 76 -1.17 -7.62 -10.04
CA ASP A 76 -1.36 -6.17 -10.00
C ASP A 76 -1.23 -5.59 -8.58
N TYR A 77 -1.18 -6.43 -7.53
CA TYR A 77 -1.02 -5.96 -6.14
C TYR A 77 -0.03 -6.80 -5.31
N TYR A 78 0.56 -7.87 -5.88
CA TYR A 78 1.44 -8.79 -5.16
C TYR A 78 2.66 -8.08 -4.53
N PHE A 79 3.14 -6.99 -5.15
CA PHE A 79 4.26 -6.18 -4.66
C PHE A 79 4.05 -5.68 -3.23
N MET A 80 2.79 -5.49 -2.79
CA MET A 80 2.49 -5.08 -1.41
C MET A 80 2.94 -6.09 -0.35
N ARG A 81 3.21 -7.36 -0.72
CA ARG A 81 3.78 -8.34 0.21
C ARG A 81 5.16 -7.95 0.70
N GLU A 82 5.92 -7.20 -0.08
CA GLU A 82 7.28 -6.76 0.28
C GLU A 82 7.29 -5.78 1.47
N LEU A 83 6.14 -5.14 1.71
CA LEU A 83 5.92 -4.21 2.81
C LEU A 83 5.39 -4.87 4.08
N ILE A 84 5.05 -6.17 4.03
CA ILE A 84 4.59 -6.88 5.22
C ILE A 84 5.78 -6.97 6.20
N ARG A 85 5.55 -6.53 7.44
CA ARG A 85 6.50 -6.71 8.54
C ARG A 85 5.89 -7.57 9.64
N SER A 86 6.63 -8.60 10.03
CA SER A 86 6.46 -9.24 11.33
C SER A 86 7.36 -8.54 12.36
N GLU A 87 7.01 -8.59 13.65
CA GLU A 87 7.80 -7.99 14.75
C GLU A 87 9.27 -8.48 14.81
N ASN A 88 9.66 -9.47 14.00
CA ASN A 88 10.98 -10.10 13.97
C ASN A 88 11.74 -9.95 12.63
N GLU A 89 11.23 -9.16 11.67
CA GLU A 89 11.88 -8.98 10.37
C GLU A 89 12.61 -7.64 10.24
N ILE A 90 13.84 -7.69 9.72
CA ILE A 90 14.64 -6.49 9.42
C ILE A 90 14.02 -5.81 8.19
N PRO A 91 13.68 -4.52 8.24
CA PRO A 91 13.10 -3.81 7.11
C PRO A 91 13.96 -3.84 5.85
N LYS A 92 13.32 -3.99 4.69
CA LYS A 92 13.99 -3.97 3.37
C LYS A 92 14.83 -2.71 3.15
N PRO A 93 14.37 -1.49 3.47
CA PRO A 93 15.21 -0.29 3.35
C PRO A 93 16.48 -0.36 4.21
N VAL A 94 16.39 -0.97 5.39
CA VAL A 94 17.53 -1.18 6.29
C VAL A 94 18.50 -2.21 5.69
N MET A 95 17.98 -3.32 5.15
CA MET A 95 18.79 -4.32 4.45
C MET A 95 19.49 -3.75 3.21
N ASP A 96 18.79 -2.92 2.43
CA ASP A 96 19.34 -2.27 1.24
C ASP A 96 20.46 -1.29 1.61
N GLU A 97 20.27 -0.51 2.68
CA GLU A 97 21.29 0.42 3.18
C GLU A 97 22.51 -0.33 3.74
N ILE A 98 22.31 -1.42 4.49
CA ILE A 98 23.38 -2.32 4.93
C ILE A 98 24.14 -2.88 3.73
N GLY A 99 23.43 -3.29 2.67
CA GLY A 99 24.02 -3.77 1.43
C GLY A 99 24.94 -2.74 0.77
N LYS A 100 24.50 -1.48 0.70
CA LYS A 100 25.33 -0.37 0.17
C LYS A 100 26.58 -0.14 1.02
N ILE A 101 26.47 -0.19 2.34
CA ILE A 101 27.59 -0.02 3.28
C ILE A 101 28.60 -1.17 3.11
N ILE A 102 28.16 -2.43 3.03
CA ILE A 102 29.07 -3.57 2.83
C ILE A 102 29.78 -3.48 1.48
N ALA A 103 29.07 -3.03 0.43
CA ALA A 103 29.63 -2.87 -0.90
C ALA A 103 30.73 -1.78 -0.96
N SER A 104 30.62 -0.73 -0.15
CA SER A 104 31.62 0.36 -0.11
C SER A 104 32.87 0.04 0.71
N LEU A 105 32.87 -1.08 1.46
CA LEU A 105 34.00 -1.56 2.26
C LEU A 105 34.91 -2.55 1.49
N LYS A 106 34.56 -2.91 0.25
CA LYS A 106 35.38 -3.75 -0.65
C LYS A 106 36.25 -2.89 -1.56
#